data_AF-A0A6J3M044-F1
#
_entry.id   AF-A0A6J3M044-F1
#
_cell.length_a   1.000
_cell.length_b   1.000
_cell.length_c   1.000
_cell.angle_alpha   90.00
_cell.angle_beta   90.00
_cell.angle_gamma   90.00
#
_symmetry.space_group_name_H-M   'P 1'
#
loop_
_entity.id
_entity.type
_entity.pdbx_description
1 polymer ?
#
loop_
_entity_poly.entity_id
_entity_poly.type
_entity_poly.pdbx_seq_one_letter_code
_entity_poly.pdbx_strand_id
1 'polypeptide(L)'
;MFRYLKECSGVDNRRKIVDILNQKSSWLVAMRTVVTHAPSSYVAHTELHDLLGNATVQMVEATEIDRIDAMYTLAEEYELGNGVYPLQNLVRPSANELEAELQSLITKKNRILPGQSLKSKLQPAIIFRLCPSSCNRPGGKHYRPRR
;
A
#
# COMPACT_ATOMS: atom_id res chain seq x y z
N MET A 1 13.67 4.90 -0.84
CA MET A 1 13.71 4.62 0.61
C MET A 1 12.30 4.84 1.15
N PHE A 2 11.58 3.80 1.53
CA PHE A 2 10.25 3.91 2.13
C PHE A 2 10.40 4.08 3.64
N ARG A 3 9.86 5.14 4.23
CA ARG A 3 9.79 5.29 5.70
C ARG A 3 8.34 5.22 6.14
N TYR A 4 8.02 4.25 6.98
CA TYR A 4 6.69 4.13 7.57
C TYR A 4 6.50 5.21 8.63
N LEU A 5 5.59 6.15 8.39
CA LEU A 5 5.24 7.20 9.36
C LEU A 5 4.73 6.63 10.69
N LYS A 6 4.26 5.38 10.70
CA LYS A 6 3.71 4.68 11.87
C LYS A 6 4.74 4.37 12.96
N GLU A 7 6.05 4.41 12.66
CA GLU A 7 7.11 4.02 13.59
C GLU A 7 7.76 5.19 14.34
N CYS A 8 7.22 6.40 14.19
CA CYS A 8 7.88 7.63 14.66
C CYS A 8 7.34 8.10 16.02
N SER A 9 7.75 7.44 17.11
CA SER A 9 7.20 7.67 18.45
C SER A 9 7.88 8.79 19.30
N GLY A 10 8.99 9.39 18.87
CA GLY A 10 9.75 10.40 19.65
C GLY A 10 9.62 11.86 19.16
N VAL A 11 9.64 12.85 20.06
CA VAL A 11 9.50 14.30 19.74
C VAL A 11 10.63 14.83 18.85
N ASP A 12 11.90 14.46 19.11
CA ASP A 12 13.03 14.83 18.25
C ASP A 12 12.96 14.17 16.87
N ASN A 13 12.33 12.98 16.81
CA ASN A 13 12.09 12.30 15.57
C ASN A 13 11.02 13.05 14.74
N ARG A 14 10.00 13.63 15.39
CA ARG A 14 8.92 14.38 14.71
C ARG A 14 9.44 15.60 13.97
N ARG A 15 10.26 16.46 14.59
CA ARG A 15 10.83 17.64 13.90
C ARG A 15 11.65 17.24 12.67
N LYS A 16 12.54 16.25 12.83
CA LYS A 16 13.32 15.71 11.71
C LYS A 16 12.43 15.17 10.58
N ILE A 17 11.33 14.51 10.91
CA ILE A 17 10.37 14.02 9.91
C ILE A 17 9.68 15.18 9.20
N VAL A 18 9.22 16.20 9.93
CA VAL A 18 8.63 17.41 9.35
C VAL A 18 9.61 18.08 8.39
N ASP A 19 10.87 18.22 8.79
CA ASP A 19 11.93 18.83 7.97
C ASP A 19 12.17 18.02 6.69
N ILE A 20 12.26 16.68 6.80
CA ILE A 20 12.38 15.79 5.63
C ILE A 20 11.16 15.96 4.72
N LEU A 21 9.95 15.94 5.27
CA LEU A 21 8.72 16.06 4.48
C LEU A 21 8.63 17.44 3.80
N ASN A 22 9.19 18.49 4.40
CA ASN A 22 9.21 19.82 3.80
C ASN A 22 10.20 19.97 2.64
N GLN A 23 11.20 19.08 2.50
CA GLN A 23 12.17 19.12 1.40
C GLN A 23 11.58 18.76 0.03
N LYS A 24 10.36 18.20 -0.01
CA LYS A 24 9.68 17.85 -1.25
C LYS A 24 8.32 18.54 -1.35
N SER A 25 7.85 18.72 -2.58
CA SER A 25 6.55 19.29 -2.90
C SER A 25 5.39 18.33 -2.60
N SER A 26 5.62 17.03 -2.75
CA SER A 26 4.62 15.99 -2.49
C SER A 26 5.25 14.70 -1.96
N TRP A 27 4.44 13.92 -1.26
CA TRP A 27 4.76 12.59 -0.73
C TRP A 27 3.54 11.68 -0.85
N LEU A 28 3.77 10.48 -1.36
CA LEU A 28 2.79 9.40 -1.27
C LEU A 28 2.92 8.73 0.11
N VAL A 29 1.78 8.52 0.77
CA VAL A 29 1.68 7.84 2.06
C VAL A 29 0.99 6.50 1.87
N ALA A 30 1.70 5.41 2.19
CA ALA A 30 1.18 4.07 2.06
C ALA A 30 0.09 3.82 3.12
N MET A 31 -1.16 3.82 2.69
CA MET A 31 -2.32 3.60 3.54
C MET A 31 -2.72 2.12 3.60
N ARG A 32 -2.49 1.40 2.50
CA ARG A 32 -2.81 -0.02 2.35
C ARG A 32 -1.70 -0.75 1.61
N THR A 33 -1.68 -2.07 1.78
CA THR A 33 -0.81 -2.96 1.01
C THR A 33 -1.62 -4.14 0.51
N VAL A 34 -1.61 -4.33 -0.80
CA VAL A 34 -2.22 -5.45 -1.51
C VAL A 34 -1.10 -6.35 -2.01
N VAL A 35 -1.20 -7.65 -1.73
CA VAL A 35 -0.19 -8.62 -2.16
C VAL A 35 -0.81 -9.61 -3.12
N THR A 36 -0.37 -9.57 -4.37
CA THR A 36 -0.74 -10.55 -5.40
C THR A 36 0.19 -11.76 -5.27
N HIS A 37 -0.35 -12.92 -4.90
CA HIS A 37 0.42 -14.13 -4.66
C HIS A 37 0.58 -15.02 -5.90
N ALA A 38 0.97 -14.44 -7.04
CA ALA A 38 1.08 -15.12 -8.33
C ALA A 38 2.54 -15.31 -8.77
N PRO A 39 2.89 -16.40 -9.48
CA PRO A 39 4.20 -16.54 -10.10
C PRO A 39 4.44 -15.41 -11.11
N SER A 40 5.70 -14.99 -11.27
CA SER A 40 6.06 -13.90 -12.18
C SER A 40 5.60 -14.15 -13.62
N SER A 41 5.58 -15.41 -14.07
CA SER A 41 5.07 -15.79 -15.38
C SER A 41 3.60 -15.45 -15.57
N TYR A 42 2.77 -15.62 -14.54
CA TYR A 42 1.34 -15.29 -14.63
C TYR A 42 1.16 -13.79 -14.84
N VAL A 43 1.84 -12.97 -14.05
CA VAL A 43 1.76 -11.51 -14.20
C VAL A 43 2.33 -11.03 -15.53
N ALA A 44 3.39 -11.67 -16.04
CA ALA A 44 3.96 -11.35 -17.35
C ALA A 44 3.01 -11.59 -18.53
N HIS A 45 2.00 -12.46 -18.37
CA HIS A 45 0.96 -12.70 -19.37
C HIS A 45 -0.29 -11.83 -19.20
N THR A 46 -0.34 -11.04 -18.13
CA THR A 46 -1.40 -10.05 -17.93
C THR A 46 -0.95 -8.70 -18.46
N GLU A 47 -1.88 -7.89 -19.01
CA GLU A 47 -1.61 -6.48 -19.36
C GLU A 47 -1.14 -5.66 -18.15
N LEU A 48 -1.23 -6.23 -16.94
CA LEU A 48 -0.74 -5.66 -15.71
C LEU A 48 0.77 -5.76 -15.51
N HIS A 49 1.50 -6.49 -16.36
CA HIS A 49 2.96 -6.40 -16.39
C HIS A 49 3.42 -4.97 -16.73
N ASP A 50 2.68 -4.27 -17.59
CA ASP A 50 2.93 -2.86 -17.89
C ASP A 50 2.44 -1.95 -16.77
N LEU A 51 1.37 -2.34 -16.06
CA LEU A 51 0.90 -1.60 -14.89
C LEU A 51 1.86 -1.70 -13.70
N LEU A 52 2.52 -2.84 -13.50
CA LEU A 52 3.54 -3.16 -12.48
C LEU A 52 4.97 -2.73 -12.87
N GLY A 53 5.24 -2.65 -14.17
CA GLY A 53 6.60 -2.70 -14.69
C GLY A 53 7.34 -3.96 -14.22
N ASN A 54 8.65 -4.02 -14.46
CA ASN A 54 9.53 -5.05 -13.86
C ASN A 54 9.64 -4.93 -12.33
N ALA A 55 8.89 -4.01 -11.70
CA ALA A 55 8.96 -3.74 -10.28
C ALA A 55 7.98 -4.63 -9.51
N THR A 56 8.51 -5.47 -8.63
CA THR A 56 7.72 -6.34 -7.75
C THR A 56 6.91 -5.58 -6.69
N VAL A 57 7.09 -4.26 -6.58
CA VAL A 57 6.39 -3.37 -5.65
C VAL A 57 6.08 -2.07 -6.37
N GLN A 58 4.84 -1.62 -6.26
CA GLN A 58 4.37 -0.34 -6.75
C GLN A 58 3.60 0.41 -5.70
N MET A 59 3.59 1.73 -5.84
CA MET A 59 2.79 2.62 -5.01
C MET A 59 1.94 3.46 -5.95
N VAL A 60 0.63 3.36 -5.81
CA VAL A 60 -0.36 3.99 -6.68
C VAL A 60 -1.13 5.01 -5.85
N GLU A 61 -1.23 6.24 -6.33
CA GLU A 61 -1.96 7.30 -5.63
C GLU A 61 -3.45 6.96 -5.58
N ALA A 62 -4.13 7.28 -4.48
CA ALA A 62 -5.55 6.97 -4.29
C ALA A 62 -6.48 7.58 -5.35
N THR A 63 -6.02 8.62 -6.05
CA THR A 63 -6.73 9.30 -7.14
C THR A 63 -6.63 8.56 -8.47
N GLU A 64 -5.67 7.64 -8.65
CA GLU A 64 -5.52 6.78 -9.84
C GLU A 64 -6.50 5.59 -9.78
N ILE A 65 -7.80 5.86 -9.80
CA ILE A 65 -8.87 4.88 -9.55
C ILE A 65 -8.79 3.69 -10.51
N ASP A 66 -8.68 3.94 -11.82
CA ASP A 66 -8.66 2.88 -12.84
C ASP A 66 -7.49 1.92 -12.64
N ARG A 67 -6.34 2.47 -12.24
CA ARG A 67 -5.12 1.70 -11.96
C ARG A 67 -5.26 0.88 -10.68
N ILE A 68 -5.83 1.47 -9.63
CA ILE A 68 -6.12 0.76 -8.39
C ILE A 68 -7.08 -0.40 -8.65
N ASP A 69 -8.14 -0.16 -9.43
CA ASP A 69 -9.17 -1.14 -9.72
C ASP A 69 -8.61 -2.34 -10.49
N ALA A 70 -7.86 -2.07 -11.56
CA ALA A 70 -7.13 -3.09 -12.33
C ALA A 70 -6.21 -3.94 -11.43
N MET A 71 -5.48 -3.30 -10.51
CA MET A 71 -4.56 -3.98 -9.60
C MET A 71 -5.29 -4.84 -8.54
N TYR A 72 -6.45 -4.40 -8.04
CA TYR A 72 -7.29 -5.22 -7.16
C TYR A 72 -7.89 -6.41 -7.89
N THR A 73 -8.42 -6.18 -9.09
CA THR A 73 -8.99 -7.25 -9.92
C THR A 73 -7.97 -8.36 -10.17
N LEU A 74 -6.72 -8.02 -10.50
CA LEU A 74 -5.64 -9.01 -10.62
C LEU A 74 -5.41 -9.82 -9.33
N ALA A 75 -5.40 -9.13 -8.18
CA ALA A 75 -5.20 -9.79 -6.89
C ALA A 75 -6.35 -10.76 -6.58
N GLU A 76 -7.59 -10.34 -6.82
CA GLU A 76 -8.81 -11.12 -6.59
C GLU A 76 -8.92 -12.32 -7.53
N GLU A 77 -8.69 -12.14 -8.85
CA GLU A 77 -8.76 -13.21 -9.84
C GLU A 77 -7.78 -14.35 -9.51
N TYR A 78 -6.54 -14.00 -9.14
CA TYR A 78 -5.56 -15.01 -8.79
C TYR A 78 -5.89 -15.70 -7.46
N GLU A 79 -6.38 -14.95 -6.48
CA GLU A 79 -6.73 -15.44 -5.15
C GLU A 79 -7.94 -16.39 -5.18
N LEU A 80 -8.96 -16.08 -5.97
CA LEU A 80 -10.15 -16.93 -6.18
C LEU A 80 -9.86 -18.17 -7.02
N GLY A 81 -8.99 -18.06 -8.04
CA GLY A 81 -8.74 -19.15 -8.98
C GLY A 81 -7.76 -20.24 -8.49
N ASN A 82 -6.92 -19.97 -7.49
CA ASN A 82 -5.75 -20.83 -7.20
C ASN A 82 -5.68 -21.40 -5.77
N GLY A 83 -6.77 -21.37 -5.00
CA GLY A 83 -6.80 -21.98 -3.66
C GLY A 83 -5.79 -21.33 -2.70
N VAL A 84 -5.68 -20.01 -2.78
CA VAL A 84 -4.78 -19.20 -1.96
C VAL A 84 -5.37 -19.07 -0.54
N TYR A 85 -4.64 -19.53 0.49
CA TYR A 85 -5.15 -19.60 1.87
C TYR A 85 -4.12 -19.18 2.93
N PRO A 86 -4.39 -18.16 3.75
CA PRO A 86 -5.67 -17.47 3.90
C PRO A 86 -5.89 -16.38 2.86
N LEU A 87 -7.17 -16.18 2.47
CA LEU A 87 -7.59 -15.06 1.64
C LEU A 87 -7.20 -13.74 2.29
N GLN A 88 -6.60 -12.84 1.53
CA GLN A 88 -6.40 -11.45 1.92
C GLN A 88 -7.78 -10.79 2.06
N ASN A 89 -7.94 -9.94 3.07
CA ASN A 89 -9.10 -9.06 3.12
C ASN A 89 -8.89 -7.91 2.12
N LEU A 90 -9.33 -8.10 0.88
CA LEU A 90 -9.22 -7.14 -0.22
C LEU A 90 -10.36 -6.11 -0.19
N VAL A 91 -10.55 -5.44 0.95
CA VAL A 91 -11.45 -4.28 0.99
C VAL A 91 -10.88 -3.21 0.08
N ARG A 92 -11.66 -2.73 -0.89
CA ARG A 92 -11.33 -1.63 -1.80
C ARG A 92 -11.81 -0.30 -1.19
N PRO A 93 -10.97 0.46 -0.46
CA PRO A 93 -11.39 1.75 0.07
C PRO A 93 -11.46 2.77 -1.07
N SER A 94 -12.43 3.67 -0.99
CA SER A 94 -12.50 4.86 -1.82
C SER A 94 -11.35 5.83 -1.51
N ALA A 95 -11.03 6.69 -2.47
CA ALA A 95 -10.04 7.74 -2.29
C ALA A 95 -10.37 8.63 -1.08
N ASN A 96 -11.66 8.97 -0.91
CA ASN A 96 -12.15 9.79 0.19
C ASN A 96 -11.95 9.12 1.56
N GLU A 97 -12.15 7.81 1.65
CA GLU A 97 -11.89 7.06 2.89
C GLU A 97 -10.40 7.05 3.25
N LEU A 98 -9.53 6.85 2.26
CA LEU A 98 -8.08 6.90 2.46
C LEU A 98 -7.60 8.29 2.85
N GLU A 99 -8.16 9.33 2.26
CA GLU A 99 -7.85 10.72 2.61
C GLU A 99 -8.32 11.06 4.03
N ALA A 100 -9.56 10.70 4.38
CA ALA A 100 -10.08 10.90 5.73
C ALA A 100 -9.24 10.17 6.79
N GLU A 101 -8.81 8.94 6.50
CA GLU A 101 -7.91 8.17 7.35
C GLU A 101 -6.55 8.85 7.50
N LEU A 102 -5.94 9.30 6.39
CA LEU A 102 -4.66 10.01 6.41
C LEU A 102 -4.76 11.29 7.25
N GLN A 103 -5.81 12.09 7.06
CA GLN A 103 -6.06 13.29 7.86
C GLN A 103 -6.21 12.97 9.34
N SER A 104 -6.93 11.89 9.68
CA SER A 104 -7.07 11.42 11.06
C SER A 104 -5.73 10.99 11.69
N LEU A 105 -4.87 10.29 10.92
CA LEU A 105 -3.54 9.88 11.39
C LEU A 105 -2.63 11.07 11.68
N ILE A 106 -2.67 12.08 10.82
CA ILE A 106 -1.85 13.30 10.94
C ILE A 106 -2.32 14.15 12.13
N THR A 107 -3.63 14.32 12.29
CA THR A 107 -4.22 15.26 13.27
C THR A 107 -4.42 14.65 14.65
N LYS A 108 -5.04 13.47 14.75
CA LYS A 108 -5.47 12.87 16.02
C LYS A 108 -4.42 11.94 16.61
N LYS A 109 -3.89 11.02 15.80
CA LYS A 109 -3.14 9.86 16.33
C LYS A 109 -1.69 10.17 16.66
N ASN A 110 -1.00 10.89 15.78
CA ASN A 110 0.43 11.08 15.95
C ASN A 110 0.81 12.51 16.41
N ARG A 111 -0.14 13.46 16.41
CA ARG A 111 0.10 14.89 16.71
C ARG A 111 1.37 15.43 16.02
N ILE A 112 1.71 14.89 14.84
CA ILE A 112 3.01 15.15 14.19
C ILE A 112 3.04 16.60 13.69
N LEU A 113 1.88 17.13 13.27
CA LEU A 113 1.83 18.30 12.42
C LEU A 113 0.78 19.33 12.90
N PRO A 114 1.15 20.25 13.80
CA PRO A 114 0.41 21.50 13.93
C PRO A 114 0.78 22.41 12.75
N GLY A 115 0.02 22.33 11.64
CA GLY A 115 0.20 23.22 10.49
C GLY A 115 -0.53 22.75 9.22
N GLN A 116 -1.18 23.68 8.51
CA GLN A 116 -1.88 23.41 7.24
C GLN A 116 -0.90 23.01 6.10
N SER A 117 0.38 23.38 6.19
CA SER A 117 1.34 23.29 5.08
C SER A 117 1.73 21.87 4.66
N LEU A 118 1.59 20.88 5.55
CA LEU A 118 1.92 19.48 5.23
C LEU A 118 0.71 18.64 4.86
N LYS A 119 -0.52 19.11 5.15
CA LYS A 119 -1.74 18.41 4.74
C LYS A 119 -1.88 18.35 3.23
N SER A 120 -1.49 19.40 2.53
CA SER A 120 -1.52 19.48 1.05
C SER A 120 -0.37 18.74 0.37
N LYS A 121 0.66 18.32 1.12
CA LYS A 121 1.84 17.62 0.58
C LYS A 121 1.73 16.10 0.69
N LEU A 122 0.84 15.59 1.54
CA LEU A 122 0.70 14.15 1.79
C LEU A 122 -0.50 13.62 1.02
N GLN A 123 -0.24 12.76 0.04
CA GLN A 123 -1.26 12.11 -0.77
C GLN A 123 -1.39 10.64 -0.33
N PRO A 124 -2.61 10.14 -0.07
CA PRO A 124 -2.80 8.74 0.25
C PRO A 124 -2.49 7.86 -0.98
N ALA A 125 -1.91 6.69 -0.73
CA ALA A 125 -1.56 5.73 -1.78
C ALA A 125 -1.70 4.29 -1.28
N ILE A 126 -1.84 3.36 -2.23
CA ILE A 126 -1.89 1.92 -2.00
C ILE A 126 -0.60 1.30 -2.54
N ILE A 127 0.04 0.47 -1.72
CA ILE A 127 1.15 -0.35 -2.19
C ILE A 127 0.59 -1.64 -2.78
N PHE A 128 0.98 -1.97 -3.99
CA PHE A 128 0.73 -3.27 -4.61
C PHE A 128 2.04 -4.02 -4.73
N ARG A 129 2.07 -5.27 -4.24
CA ARG A 129 3.27 -6.10 -4.23
C ARG A 129 2.99 -7.44 -4.89
N LEU A 130 3.88 -7.86 -5.78
CA LEU A 130 3.91 -9.21 -6.29
C LEU A 130 4.71 -10.12 -5.34
N CYS A 131 4.11 -11.24 -4.96
CA CYS A 131 4.78 -12.32 -4.25
C CYS A 131 4.87 -13.58 -5.14
N PRO A 132 5.97 -13.74 -5.90
CA PRO A 132 6.13 -14.84 -6.85
C PRO A 132 6.21 -16.23 -6.22
N SER A 133 6.52 -16.29 -4.93
CA SER A 133 6.64 -17.54 -4.18
C SER A 133 5.31 -18.09 -3.65
N SER A 134 4.18 -17.43 -3.95
CA SER A 134 2.84 -17.80 -3.44
C SER A 134 2.86 -18.21 -1.96
N CYS A 135 3.49 -17.36 -1.12
CA CYS A 135 3.92 -17.74 0.23
C CYS A 135 2.78 -17.99 1.23
N ASN A 136 1.53 -17.73 0.82
CA ASN A 136 0.28 -17.98 1.53
C ASN A 136 -0.46 -19.21 0.97
N ARG A 137 0.28 -20.23 0.49
CA ARG A 137 -0.26 -21.58 0.27
C ARG A 137 0.05 -22.48 1.47
N PRO A 138 -0.75 -23.53 1.74
CA PRO A 138 -0.41 -24.54 2.75
C PRO A 138 1.02 -25.06 2.55
N GLY A 139 1.85 -25.04 3.61
CA GLY A 139 3.27 -25.41 3.55
C GLY A 139 4.22 -24.30 3.07
N GLY A 140 3.71 -23.12 2.71
CA GLY A 140 4.52 -21.94 2.39
C GLY A 140 5.19 -21.35 3.64
N LYS A 141 6.34 -20.66 3.45
CA LYS A 141 7.15 -20.05 4.53
C LYS A 141 6.38 -19.08 5.45
N HIS A 142 5.23 -18.57 5.00
CA HIS A 142 4.40 -17.62 5.75
C HIS A 142 2.97 -18.12 6.00
N TYR A 143 2.69 -19.40 5.74
CA TYR A 143 1.39 -19.99 6.04
C TYR A 143 1.13 -19.97 7.55
N ARG A 144 0.03 -19.32 7.95
CA ARG A 144 -0.52 -19.42 9.30
C ARG A 144 -1.95 -19.92 9.19
N PRO A 145 -2.27 -21.14 9.68
CA PRO A 145 -3.65 -21.61 9.70
C PRO A 145 -4.47 -20.68 10.60
N ARG A 146 -5.64 -20.25 10.13
CA ARG A 146 -6.62 -19.61 11.03
C ARG A 146 -7.11 -20.68 12.01
N ARG A 147 -6.97 -20.40 13.31
CA ARG A 147 -7.61 -21.17 14.38
C ARG A 147 -9.09 -20.85 14.44
#